data_AF-A0A928JSD6-F1
#
_entry.id   AF-A0A928JSD6-F1
#
_cell.length_a   1.000
_cell.length_b   1.000
_cell.length_c   1.000
_cell.angle_alpha   90.00
_cell.angle_beta   90.00
_cell.angle_gamma   90.00
#
_symmetry.space_group_name_H-M   'P 1'
#
loop_
_entity.id
_entity.type
_entity.pdbx_description
1 polymer ?
#
loop_
_entity_poly.entity_id
_entity_poly.type
_entity_poly.pdbx_seq_one_letter_code
_entity_poly.pdbx_strand_id
1 'polypeptide(L)'
;MKKTKVIHLGGSKFIASVRKNIIIVFFTFIFSLAFLASCLIFRTGNMTDFSKWSYDIFITSKLNGSFFKIFSLSFLISFIFLFVVELFGTSLTGCAFIPFIIIVRGLSYGFALCNLYSLGKINALIINIIILLPSAIISIVCLFSASAKSINLSYFLGKLSIGDGQALNQVDIKRYLLNFIIYVFVTVLSALLEAFMATAFRNFF
;
A
#
# COMPACT_ATOMS: atom_id res chain seq x y z
N MET A 1 -7.66 -50.45 -21.76
CA MET A 1 -6.56 -49.70 -21.11
C MET A 1 -7.06 -48.33 -20.69
N LYS A 2 -7.24 -48.09 -19.38
CA LYS A 2 -7.69 -46.80 -18.82
C LYS A 2 -6.56 -45.77 -18.97
N LYS A 3 -6.80 -44.68 -19.71
CA LYS A 3 -5.89 -43.53 -19.77
C LYS A 3 -5.90 -42.83 -18.41
N THR A 4 -4.80 -42.91 -17.69
CA THR A 4 -4.56 -42.21 -16.43
C THR A 4 -4.50 -40.71 -16.72
N LYS A 5 -5.49 -39.97 -16.21
CA LYS A 5 -5.52 -38.50 -16.27
C LYS A 5 -4.57 -37.99 -15.19
N VAL A 6 -3.34 -37.65 -15.58
CA VAL A 6 -2.36 -37.06 -14.67
C VAL A 6 -2.83 -35.66 -14.31
N ILE A 7 -3.23 -35.50 -13.06
CA ILE A 7 -3.70 -34.24 -12.48
C ILE A 7 -2.46 -33.43 -12.05
N HIS A 8 -1.90 -32.61 -12.94
CA HIS A 8 -0.97 -31.53 -12.57
C HIS A 8 -1.77 -30.26 -12.25
N LEU A 9 -2.31 -30.15 -11.03
CA LEU A 9 -3.29 -29.09 -10.68
C LEU A 9 -2.82 -27.96 -9.74
N GLY A 10 -1.54 -27.86 -9.38
CA GLY A 10 -1.06 -26.78 -8.49
C GLY A 10 -0.20 -25.70 -9.18
N GLY A 11 0.97 -26.11 -9.70
CA GLY A 11 2.01 -25.18 -10.14
C GLY A 11 1.68 -24.36 -11.39
N SER A 12 1.04 -24.95 -12.40
CA SER A 12 0.80 -24.25 -13.68
C SER A 12 -0.21 -23.11 -13.55
N LYS A 13 -1.26 -23.29 -12.73
CA LYS A 13 -2.27 -22.25 -12.43
C LYS A 13 -1.70 -21.14 -11.55
N PHE A 14 -0.84 -21.48 -10.59
CA PHE A 14 -0.14 -20.50 -9.75
C PHE A 14 0.82 -19.64 -10.58
N ILE A 15 1.68 -20.25 -11.40
CA ILE A 15 2.61 -19.55 -12.28
C ILE A 15 1.87 -18.66 -13.29
N ALA A 16 0.75 -19.13 -13.83
CA ALA A 16 -0.10 -18.32 -14.71
C ALA A 16 -0.71 -17.11 -13.99
N SER A 17 -1.13 -17.27 -12.72
CA SER A 17 -1.69 -16.18 -11.91
C SER A 17 -0.64 -15.16 -11.50
N VAL A 18 0.56 -15.61 -11.13
CA VAL A 18 1.72 -14.76 -10.82
C VAL A 18 2.13 -13.94 -12.04
N ARG A 19 2.21 -14.58 -13.22
CA ARG A 19 2.56 -13.88 -14.46
C ARG A 19 1.53 -12.81 -14.83
N LYS A 20 0.24 -13.08 -14.61
CA LYS A 20 -0.84 -12.12 -14.86
C LYS A 20 -0.76 -10.87 -13.97
N ASN A 21 -0.26 -11.01 -12.74
CA ASN A 21 -0.18 -9.94 -11.75
C ASN A 21 1.26 -9.61 -11.34
N ILE A 22 2.22 -9.77 -12.26
CA ILE A 22 3.67 -9.66 -11.95
C ILE A 22 4.03 -8.30 -11.33
N ILE A 23 3.36 -7.22 -11.74
CA ILE A 23 3.56 -5.87 -11.19
C ILE A 23 3.15 -5.82 -9.71
N ILE A 24 2.01 -6.41 -9.35
CA ILE A 24 1.53 -6.45 -7.95
C ILE A 24 2.43 -7.35 -7.10
N VAL A 25 2.92 -8.46 -7.67
CA VAL A 25 3.88 -9.34 -6.99
C VAL A 25 5.20 -8.60 -6.74
N PHE A 26 5.68 -7.87 -7.73
CA PHE A 26 6.88 -7.02 -7.60
C PHE A 26 6.72 -5.95 -6.52
N PHE A 27 5.58 -5.27 -6.48
CA PHE A 27 5.28 -4.29 -5.43
C PHE A 27 5.18 -4.91 -4.04
N THR A 28 4.55 -6.08 -3.92
CA THR A 28 4.50 -6.84 -2.66
C THR A 28 5.92 -7.19 -2.19
N PHE A 29 6.78 -7.62 -3.11
CA PHE A 29 8.16 -7.98 -2.81
C PHE A 29 8.97 -6.77 -2.33
N ILE A 30 8.93 -5.66 -3.06
CA ILE A 30 9.62 -4.41 -2.68
C ILE A 30 9.09 -3.88 -1.34
N PHE A 31 7.78 -3.87 -1.14
CA PHE A 31 7.16 -3.45 0.10
C PHE A 31 7.67 -4.30 1.28
N SER A 32 7.73 -5.62 1.10
CA SER A 32 8.21 -6.53 2.14
C SER A 32 9.69 -6.33 2.45
N LEU A 33 10.53 -6.10 1.44
CA LEU A 33 11.94 -5.76 1.64
C LEU A 33 12.12 -4.44 2.38
N ALA A 34 11.36 -3.40 1.99
CA ALA A 34 11.37 -2.11 2.67
C ALA A 34 10.93 -2.24 4.13
N PHE A 35 9.87 -3.01 4.38
CA PHE A 35 9.40 -3.30 5.72
C PHE A 35 10.48 -4.00 6.56
N LEU A 36 11.13 -5.05 6.04
CA LEU A 36 12.22 -5.75 6.73
C LEU A 36 13.42 -4.83 6.98
N ALA A 37 13.81 -4.02 5.99
CA ALA A 37 14.89 -3.06 6.10
C ALA A 37 14.63 -2.05 7.22
N SER A 38 13.39 -1.57 7.37
CA SER A 38 13.05 -0.64 8.47
C SER A 38 13.30 -1.24 9.85
N CYS A 39 12.99 -2.53 10.04
CA CYS A 39 13.22 -3.18 11.33
C CYS A 39 14.70 -3.49 11.57
N LEU A 40 15.50 -3.72 10.53
CA LEU A 40 16.96 -3.80 10.66
C LEU A 40 17.57 -2.44 11.03
N ILE A 41 17.13 -1.35 10.38
CA ILE A 41 17.56 0.02 10.70
C ILE A 41 17.15 0.38 12.13
N PHE A 42 15.95 -0.01 12.55
CA PHE A 42 15.49 0.22 13.92
C PHE A 42 16.39 -0.47 14.95
N ARG A 43 16.85 -1.70 14.65
CA ARG A 43 17.73 -2.48 15.54
C ARG A 43 19.10 -1.84 15.75
N THR A 44 19.64 -1.10 14.78
CA THR A 44 20.97 -0.47 14.91
C THR A 44 20.98 0.72 15.89
N GLY A 45 19.85 1.08 16.50
CA GLY A 45 19.76 2.13 17.52
C GLY A 45 19.79 3.54 16.94
N ASN A 46 20.07 3.70 15.65
CA ASN A 46 19.95 4.98 14.95
C ASN A 46 18.48 5.24 14.61
N MET A 47 17.74 5.75 15.59
CA MET A 47 16.43 6.35 15.40
C MET A 47 16.56 7.55 14.47
N THR A 48 16.35 7.33 13.18
CA THR A 48 16.27 8.41 12.19
C THR A 48 15.06 9.30 12.48
N ASP A 49 15.10 10.57 12.11
CA ASP A 49 13.93 11.46 12.28
C ASP A 49 12.68 10.91 11.57
N PHE A 50 12.88 10.14 10.50
CA PHE A 50 11.84 9.42 9.80
C PHE A 50 11.14 8.33 10.64
N SER A 51 11.86 7.64 11.52
CA SER A 51 11.25 6.62 12.39
C SER A 51 10.35 7.25 13.44
N LYS A 52 10.74 8.39 14.02
CA LYS A 52 9.94 9.18 14.97
C LYS A 52 8.70 9.75 14.30
N TRP A 53 8.86 10.35 13.12
CA TRP A 53 7.75 10.86 12.32
C TRP A 53 6.73 9.76 11.99
N SER A 54 7.21 8.58 11.59
CA SER A 54 6.35 7.42 11.33
C SER A 54 5.63 6.95 12.58
N TYR A 55 6.29 6.94 13.74
CA TYR A 55 5.64 6.57 15.00
C TYR A 55 4.52 7.56 15.39
N ASP A 56 4.78 8.86 15.35
CA ASP A 56 3.82 9.88 15.79
C ASP A 56 2.55 9.92 14.92
N ILE A 57 2.74 9.73 13.61
CA ILE A 57 1.64 9.72 12.65
C ILE A 57 0.78 8.47 12.81
N PHE A 58 1.40 7.30 12.93
CA PHE A 58 0.65 6.05 12.91
C PHE A 58 0.11 5.64 14.27
N ILE A 59 0.74 6.07 15.37
CA ILE A 59 0.46 5.56 16.72
C ILE A 59 -0.04 6.66 17.64
N THR A 60 0.80 7.65 17.94
CA THR A 60 0.51 8.70 18.94
C THR A 60 -0.77 9.47 18.59
N SER A 61 -0.91 9.81 17.30
CA SER A 61 -2.08 10.52 16.80
C SER A 61 -3.38 9.70 16.85
N LYS A 62 -3.28 8.37 16.82
CA LYS A 62 -4.44 7.46 16.80
C LYS A 62 -4.90 7.06 18.19
N LEU A 63 -3.96 6.89 19.13
CA LEU A 63 -4.30 6.59 20.52
C LEU A 63 -4.98 7.78 21.21
N ASN A 64 -4.55 9.02 20.91
CA ASN A 64 -5.01 10.22 21.62
C ASN A 64 -5.95 11.13 20.80
N GLY A 65 -6.24 10.81 19.54
CA GLY A 65 -7.05 11.67 18.64
C GLY A 65 -8.57 11.51 18.77
N SER A 66 -9.36 12.54 18.48
CA SER A 66 -10.80 12.38 18.28
C SER A 66 -11.10 11.52 17.05
N PHE A 67 -12.29 10.92 16.94
CA PHE A 67 -12.71 10.12 15.77
C PHE A 67 -12.38 10.84 14.46
N PHE A 68 -12.78 12.11 14.36
CA PHE A 68 -12.56 12.92 13.17
C PHE A 68 -11.08 13.16 12.88
N LYS A 69 -10.26 13.41 13.92
CA LYS A 69 -8.80 13.59 13.74
C LYS A 69 -8.14 12.33 13.21
N ILE A 70 -8.52 11.15 13.72
CA ILE A 70 -7.99 9.86 13.27
C ILE A 70 -8.40 9.61 11.82
N PHE A 71 -9.68 9.79 11.51
CA PHE A 71 -10.21 9.63 10.15
C PHE A 71 -9.50 10.55 9.16
N SER A 72 -9.45 11.86 9.42
CA SER A 72 -8.84 12.83 8.52
C SER A 72 -7.36 12.56 8.31
N LEU A 73 -6.61 12.23 9.38
CA LEU A 73 -5.19 11.93 9.27
C LEU A 73 -4.95 10.67 8.42
N SER A 74 -5.64 9.57 8.72
CA SER A 74 -5.52 8.30 7.98
C SER A 74 -5.93 8.44 6.51
N PHE A 75 -6.99 9.19 6.25
CA PHE A 75 -7.44 9.51 4.91
C PHE A 75 -6.41 10.36 4.17
N LEU A 76 -5.97 11.48 4.73
CA LEU A 76 -5.03 12.39 4.07
C LEU A 76 -3.72 11.70 3.71
N ILE A 77 -3.16 10.89 4.61
CA ILE A 77 -1.93 10.15 4.34
C ILE A 77 -2.13 9.19 3.18
N SER A 78 -3.18 8.36 3.22
CA SER A 78 -3.46 7.39 2.16
C SER A 78 -3.77 8.08 0.83
N PHE A 79 -4.49 9.20 0.88
CA PHE A 79 -4.83 10.02 -0.27
C PHE A 79 -3.59 10.66 -0.90
N ILE A 80 -2.66 11.21 -0.12
CA ILE A 80 -1.40 11.77 -0.63
C ILE A 80 -0.60 10.70 -1.37
N PHE A 81 -0.47 9.51 -0.80
CA PHE A 81 0.23 8.41 -1.46
C PHE A 81 -0.46 8.01 -2.79
N LEU A 82 -1.79 7.88 -2.81
CA LEU A 82 -2.53 7.60 -4.04
C LEU A 82 -2.42 8.72 -5.07
N PHE A 83 -2.53 9.97 -4.64
CA PHE A 83 -2.50 11.14 -5.51
C PHE A 83 -1.14 11.28 -6.17
N VAL A 84 -0.05 11.10 -5.41
CA VAL A 84 1.31 11.14 -5.96
C VAL A 84 1.53 9.99 -6.95
N VAL A 85 1.05 8.77 -6.65
CA VAL A 85 1.10 7.63 -7.59
C VAL A 85 0.33 7.93 -8.89
N GLU A 86 -0.82 8.58 -8.79
CA GLU A 86 -1.63 8.96 -9.95
C GLU A 86 -0.94 10.03 -10.80
N LEU A 87 -0.41 11.07 -10.17
CA LEU A 87 0.36 12.12 -10.85
C LEU A 87 1.53 11.52 -11.62
N PHE A 88 2.30 10.65 -10.98
CA PHE A 88 3.41 9.97 -11.64
C PHE A 88 2.94 8.99 -12.73
N GLY A 89 1.76 8.38 -12.59
CA GLY A 89 1.16 7.52 -13.61
C GLY A 89 0.83 8.24 -14.92
N THR A 90 0.49 9.52 -14.85
CA THR A 90 0.27 10.37 -16.03
C THR A 90 1.57 10.83 -16.71
N SER A 91 2.73 10.52 -16.12
CA SER A 91 4.05 10.91 -16.62
C SER A 91 4.85 9.70 -17.09
N LEU A 92 5.82 9.90 -18.00
CA LEU A 92 6.79 8.87 -18.39
C LEU A 92 7.65 8.37 -17.21
N THR A 93 7.89 9.26 -16.24
CA THR A 93 8.75 9.00 -15.08
C THR A 93 8.11 8.06 -14.06
N GLY A 94 6.81 7.76 -14.18
CA GLY A 94 6.08 6.94 -13.22
C GLY A 94 6.65 5.55 -13.01
N CYS A 95 7.16 4.91 -14.05
CA CYS A 95 7.81 3.59 -13.95
C CYS A 95 8.98 3.56 -12.94
N ALA A 96 9.71 4.67 -12.78
CA ALA A 96 10.84 4.76 -11.86
C ALA A 96 10.43 5.23 -10.45
N PHE A 97 9.52 6.21 -10.36
CA PHE A 97 9.14 6.81 -9.07
C PHE A 97 8.09 6.01 -8.29
N ILE A 98 7.16 5.31 -8.96
CA ILE A 98 6.11 4.54 -8.28
C ILE A 98 6.67 3.46 -7.34
N PRO A 99 7.70 2.68 -7.71
CA PRO A 99 8.36 1.75 -6.79
C PRO A 99 8.94 2.44 -5.55
N PHE A 100 9.51 3.64 -5.70
CA PHE A 100 10.05 4.41 -4.57
C PHE A 100 8.96 4.80 -3.57
N ILE A 101 7.77 5.18 -4.05
CA ILE A 101 6.62 5.48 -3.19
C ILE A 101 6.23 4.27 -2.35
N ILE A 102 6.26 3.08 -2.95
CA ILE A 102 5.94 1.81 -2.28
C ILE A 102 7.00 1.47 -1.22
N ILE A 103 8.28 1.73 -1.50
CA ILE A 103 9.37 1.60 -0.52
C ILE A 103 9.12 2.50 0.68
N VAL A 104 8.85 3.79 0.46
CA VAL A 104 8.58 4.76 1.53
C VAL A 104 7.37 4.32 2.36
N ARG A 105 6.31 3.82 1.72
CA ARG A 105 5.13 3.30 2.42
C ARG A 105 5.46 2.06 3.26
N GLY A 106 6.26 1.14 2.73
CA GLY A 106 6.73 -0.05 3.46
C GLY A 106 7.60 0.30 4.67
N LEU A 107 8.54 1.24 4.51
CA LEU A 107 9.37 1.74 5.60
C LEU A 107 8.51 2.38 6.70
N SER A 108 7.52 3.19 6.33
CA SER A 108 6.63 3.88 7.28
C SER A 108 5.90 2.89 8.20
N TYR A 109 5.30 1.84 7.61
CA TYR A 109 4.60 0.80 8.38
C TYR A 109 5.55 -0.02 9.25
N GLY A 110 6.71 -0.39 8.73
CA GLY A 110 7.67 -1.19 9.49
C GLY A 110 8.30 -0.41 10.65
N PHE A 111 8.64 0.87 10.49
CA PHE A 111 9.07 1.72 11.60
C PHE A 111 7.97 1.93 12.62
N ALA A 112 6.72 2.15 12.21
CA ALA A 112 5.60 2.27 13.14
C ALA A 112 5.42 1.00 13.99
N LEU A 113 5.52 -0.18 13.36
CA LEU A 113 5.40 -1.46 14.07
C LEU A 113 6.60 -1.72 15.00
N CYS A 114 7.84 -1.51 14.52
CA CYS A 114 9.04 -1.77 15.30
C CYS A 114 9.16 -0.79 16.49
N ASN A 115 8.74 0.48 16.34
CA ASN A 115 8.60 1.41 17.47
C ASN A 115 7.58 0.94 18.50
N LEU A 116 6.38 0.52 18.07
CA LEU A 116 5.38 -0.04 18.98
C LEU A 116 5.91 -1.24 19.77
N TYR A 117 6.62 -2.14 19.09
CA TYR A 117 7.19 -3.32 19.72
C TYR A 117 8.22 -2.96 20.78
N SER A 118 9.03 -1.92 20.54
CA SER A 118 10.05 -1.44 21.49
C SER A 118 9.48 -0.90 22.79
N LEU A 119 8.23 -0.44 22.79
CA LEU A 119 7.54 0.06 23.99
C LEU A 119 7.08 -1.07 24.93
N GLY A 120 7.34 -2.33 24.60
CA GLY A 120 7.34 -3.46 25.54
C GLY A 120 5.96 -3.89 26.06
N LYS A 121 4.85 -3.37 25.52
CA LYS A 121 3.49 -3.72 25.97
C LYS A 121 2.91 -4.78 25.04
N ILE A 122 2.62 -5.99 25.54
CA ILE A 122 1.86 -7.03 24.80
C ILE A 122 0.53 -6.45 24.26
N ASN A 123 -0.07 -5.53 25.02
CA ASN A 123 -1.25 -4.77 24.60
C ASN A 123 -1.00 -3.98 23.30
N ALA A 124 0.20 -3.44 23.07
CA ALA A 124 0.55 -2.70 21.85
C ALA A 124 0.52 -3.57 20.58
N LEU A 125 0.85 -4.87 20.69
CA LEU A 125 0.74 -5.82 19.59
C LEU A 125 -0.72 -6.14 19.26
N ILE A 126 -1.53 -6.37 20.28
CA ILE A 126 -2.96 -6.64 20.13
C ILE A 126 -3.68 -5.42 19.53
N ILE A 127 -3.33 -4.22 19.99
CA ILE A 127 -3.77 -2.93 19.43
C ILE A 127 -3.46 -2.86 17.93
N ASN A 128 -2.24 -3.20 17.53
CA ASN A 128 -1.84 -3.10 16.13
C ASN A 128 -2.60 -4.09 15.24
N ILE A 129 -2.72 -5.35 15.69
CA ILE A 129 -3.40 -6.41 14.92
C ILE A 129 -4.88 -6.12 14.75
N ILE A 130 -5.55 -5.60 15.78
CA ILE A 130 -7.01 -5.38 15.75
C ILE A 130 -7.36 -4.04 15.09
N ILE A 131 -6.60 -2.98 15.38
CA ILE A 131 -6.96 -1.61 14.96
C ILE A 131 -6.28 -1.22 13.65
N LEU A 132 -4.97 -1.42 13.56
CA LEU A 132 -4.16 -0.87 12.48
C LEU A 132 -4.14 -1.79 11.26
N LEU A 133 -3.99 -3.09 11.49
CA LEU A 133 -3.72 -4.08 10.45
C LEU A 133 -4.86 -4.25 9.43
N PRO A 134 -6.16 -4.27 9.81
CA PRO A 134 -7.25 -4.45 8.85
C PRO A 134 -7.36 -3.27 7.87
N SER A 135 -7.29 -2.04 8.38
CA SER A 135 -7.26 -0.83 7.54
C SER A 135 -5.97 -0.76 6.72
N ALA A 136 -4.82 -1.06 7.32
CA ALA A 136 -3.55 -1.04 6.62
C ALA A 136 -3.55 -1.98 5.41
N ILE A 137 -4.08 -3.20 5.53
CA ILE A 137 -4.20 -4.14 4.41
C ILE A 137 -5.04 -3.55 3.28
N ILE A 138 -6.21 -3.00 3.59
CA ILE A 138 -7.11 -2.40 2.58
C ILE A 138 -6.39 -1.24 1.88
N SER A 139 -5.75 -0.35 2.63
CA SER A 139 -4.96 0.78 2.11
C SER A 139 -3.80 0.32 1.22
N ILE A 140 -3.05 -0.71 1.63
CA ILE A 140 -1.89 -1.23 0.88
C ILE A 140 -2.34 -1.91 -0.41
N VAL A 141 -3.38 -2.76 -0.37
CA VAL A 141 -3.92 -3.42 -1.57
C VAL A 141 -4.47 -2.40 -2.56
N CYS A 142 -5.15 -1.36 -2.05
CA CYS A 142 -5.61 -0.23 -2.83
C CYS A 142 -4.44 0.48 -3.53
N LEU A 143 -3.38 0.80 -2.77
CA LEU A 143 -2.17 1.44 -3.29
C LEU A 143 -1.49 0.58 -4.35
N PHE A 144 -1.32 -0.73 -4.15
CA PHE A 144 -0.70 -1.61 -5.15
C PHE A 144 -1.52 -1.68 -6.43
N SER A 145 -2.85 -1.71 -6.30
CA SER A 145 -3.75 -1.74 -7.45
C SER A 145 -3.69 -0.43 -8.24
N ALA A 146 -3.65 0.71 -7.55
CA ALA A 146 -3.48 2.02 -8.17
C ALA A 146 -2.11 2.13 -8.85
N SER A 147 -1.03 1.80 -8.15
CA SER A 147 0.33 1.79 -8.68
C SER A 147 0.48 0.91 -9.92
N ALA A 148 -0.21 -0.23 -9.97
CA ALA A 148 -0.12 -1.13 -11.12
C ALA A 148 -0.79 -0.53 -12.35
N LYS A 149 -1.96 0.13 -12.17
CA LYS A 149 -2.62 0.86 -13.25
C LYS A 149 -1.80 2.07 -13.70
N SER A 150 -1.21 2.81 -12.77
CA SER A 150 -0.36 3.97 -13.05
C SER A 150 0.91 3.59 -13.81
N ILE A 151 1.59 2.49 -13.45
CA ILE A 151 2.73 2.00 -14.24
C ILE A 151 2.31 1.57 -15.64
N ASN A 152 1.19 0.88 -15.79
CA ASN A 152 0.70 0.45 -17.11
C ASN A 152 0.40 1.66 -18.01
N LEU A 153 -0.19 2.72 -17.45
CA LEU A 153 -0.43 3.96 -18.19
C LEU A 153 0.89 4.65 -18.56
N SER A 154 1.81 4.80 -17.61
CA SER A 154 3.13 5.40 -17.81
C SER A 154 3.94 4.65 -18.89
N TYR A 155 3.91 3.32 -18.87
CA TYR A 155 4.53 2.48 -19.89
C TYR A 155 3.90 2.67 -21.28
N PHE A 156 2.57 2.75 -21.34
CA PHE A 156 1.86 3.00 -22.59
C PHE A 156 2.21 4.38 -23.18
N LEU A 157 2.25 5.42 -22.34
CA LEU A 157 2.70 6.76 -22.73
C LEU A 157 4.14 6.74 -23.25
N GLY A 158 5.01 5.91 -22.67
CA GLY A 158 6.38 5.74 -23.16
C GLY A 158 6.46 5.06 -24.52
N LYS A 159 5.62 4.05 -24.79
CA LYS A 159 5.52 3.46 -26.12
C LYS A 159 5.06 4.43 -27.18
N LEU A 160 4.07 5.26 -26.85
CA LEU A 160 3.62 6.34 -27.72
C LEU A 160 4.74 7.33 -28.04
N SER A 161 5.55 7.70 -27.05
CA SER A 161 6.67 8.62 -27.26
C SER A 161 7.76 8.08 -28.18
N ILE A 162 7.88 6.74 -28.29
CA ILE A 162 8.86 6.06 -29.15
C ILE A 162 8.26 5.75 -30.55
N GLY A 163 6.96 6.00 -30.75
CA GLY A 163 6.27 5.75 -32.02
C GLY A 163 5.81 4.30 -32.23
N ASP A 164 5.90 3.45 -31.20
CA ASP A 164 5.57 2.02 -31.23
C ASP A 164 4.22 1.71 -30.53
N GLY A 165 3.37 2.74 -30.39
CA GLY A 165 2.12 2.68 -29.62
C GLY A 165 0.89 3.07 -30.44
N GLN A 166 -0.23 2.38 -30.22
CA GLN A 166 -1.54 2.82 -30.71
C GLN A 166 -1.99 4.07 -29.94
N ALA A 167 -2.69 5.00 -30.61
CA ALA A 167 -3.20 6.22 -29.97
C ALA A 167 -4.08 5.88 -28.76
N LEU A 168 -3.89 6.62 -27.66
CA LEU A 168 -4.66 6.46 -26.43
C LEU A 168 -6.12 6.86 -26.68
N ASN A 169 -7.06 5.92 -26.51
CA ASN A 169 -8.46 6.23 -26.65
C ASN A 169 -8.95 7.04 -25.44
N GLN A 170 -9.87 7.99 -25.67
CA GLN A 170 -10.51 8.74 -24.59
C GLN A 170 -11.19 7.82 -23.54
N VAL A 171 -11.65 6.65 -23.97
CA VAL A 171 -12.25 5.63 -23.11
C VAL A 171 -11.25 5.09 -22.08
N ASP A 172 -9.99 4.92 -22.46
CA ASP A 172 -8.96 4.38 -21.58
C ASP A 172 -8.55 5.40 -20.50
N ILE A 173 -8.48 6.68 -20.88
CA ILE A 173 -8.23 7.79 -19.93
C ILE A 173 -9.40 7.92 -18.95
N LYS A 174 -10.64 7.91 -19.44
CA LYS A 174 -11.83 7.97 -18.58
C LYS A 174 -11.87 6.79 -17.60
N ARG A 175 -11.52 5.59 -18.07
CA ARG A 175 -11.46 4.40 -17.22
C ARG A 175 -10.37 4.52 -16.16
N TYR A 176 -9.22 5.08 -16.51
CA TYR A 176 -8.15 5.35 -15.55
C TYR A 176 -8.61 6.30 -14.43
N LEU A 177 -9.19 7.45 -14.79
CA LEU A 177 -9.74 8.41 -13.82
C LEU A 177 -10.86 7.81 -12.96
N LEU A 178 -11.77 7.02 -13.55
CA LEU A 178 -12.81 6.32 -12.78
C LEU A 178 -12.22 5.34 -11.77
N ASN A 179 -11.14 4.63 -12.14
CA ASN A 179 -10.45 3.75 -11.20
C ASN A 179 -9.84 4.54 -10.05
N PHE A 180 -9.27 5.72 -10.30
CA PHE A 180 -8.75 6.59 -9.24
C PHE A 180 -9.86 7.00 -8.26
N ILE A 181 -11.02 7.41 -8.75
CA ILE A 181 -12.18 7.73 -7.89
C ILE A 181 -12.58 6.53 -7.03
N ILE A 182 -12.60 5.32 -7.61
CA ILE A 182 -12.87 4.09 -6.87
C ILE A 182 -11.81 3.86 -5.78
N TYR A 183 -10.53 4.06 -6.07
CA TYR A 183 -9.46 3.92 -5.09
C TYR A 183 -9.58 4.94 -3.95
N VAL A 184 -9.89 6.20 -4.26
CA VAL A 184 -10.17 7.22 -3.26
C VAL A 184 -11.33 6.78 -2.36
N PHE A 185 -12.43 6.29 -2.93
CA PHE A 185 -13.57 5.78 -2.16
C PHE A 185 -13.19 4.62 -1.24
N VAL A 186 -12.40 3.66 -1.73
CA VAL A 186 -11.88 2.54 -0.90
C VAL A 186 -10.99 3.06 0.23
N THR A 187 -10.17 4.09 0.00
CA THR A 187 -9.37 4.68 1.08
C THR A 187 -10.20 5.43 2.12
N VAL A 188 -11.31 6.04 1.74
CA VAL A 188 -12.27 6.61 2.69
C VAL A 188 -12.84 5.52 3.59
N LEU A 189 -13.29 4.39 3.01
CA LEU A 189 -13.79 3.25 3.78
C LEU A 189 -12.73 2.67 4.70
N SER A 190 -11.48 2.56 4.23
CA SER A 190 -10.34 2.12 5.04
C SER A 190 -10.11 3.05 6.22
N ALA A 191 -10.09 4.37 6.00
CA ALA A 191 -9.88 5.36 7.06
C ALA A 191 -11.05 5.41 8.06
N LEU A 192 -12.29 5.21 7.60
CA LEU A 192 -13.46 5.06 8.46
C LEU A 192 -13.34 3.83 9.35
N LEU A 193 -12.94 2.69 8.77
CA LEU A 193 -12.71 1.46 9.52
C LEU A 193 -11.65 1.66 10.59
N GLU A 194 -10.55 2.35 10.27
CA GLU A 194 -9.50 2.65 11.23
C GLU A 194 -9.97 3.56 12.36
N ALA A 195 -10.68 4.64 12.03
CA ALA A 195 -11.22 5.54 13.04
C ALA A 195 -12.26 4.85 13.94
N PHE A 196 -13.09 3.98 13.35
CA PHE A 196 -14.06 3.17 14.09
C PHE A 196 -13.37 2.19 15.03
N MET A 197 -12.38 1.43 14.55
CA MET A 197 -11.64 0.49 15.39
C MET A 197 -10.85 1.22 16.49
N ALA A 198 -10.20 2.34 16.16
CA ALA A 198 -9.43 3.11 17.13
C ALA A 198 -10.30 3.70 18.25
N THR A 199 -11.54 4.09 17.93
CA THR A 199 -12.46 4.65 18.93
C THR A 199 -13.23 3.59 19.70
N ALA A 200 -13.68 2.52 19.04
CA ALA A 200 -14.38 1.41 19.67
C ALA A 200 -13.51 0.69 20.71
N PHE A 201 -12.22 0.50 20.39
CA PHE A 201 -11.28 -0.18 21.28
C PHE A 201 -10.49 0.76 22.19
N ARG A 202 -10.73 2.07 22.15
CA ARG A 202 -10.03 3.05 23.01
C ARG A 202 -10.17 2.73 24.51
N ASN A 203 -11.33 2.27 24.95
CA ASN A 203 -11.58 1.97 26.37
C ASN A 203 -11.04 0.59 26.81
N PHE A 204 -10.53 -0.21 25.87
CA PHE A 204 -9.98 -1.53 26.14
C PHE A 204 -8.47 -1.48 26.48
N PHE A 205 -7.85 -0.31 26.37
CA PHE A 205 -6.41 -0.09 26.44
C PHE A 205 -6.06 1.15 27.27
#